data_AF-E9RXM2-F1
#
_entry.id   AF-E9RXM2-F1
#
_cell.length_a   1.000
_cell.length_b   1.000
_cell.length_c   1.000
_cell.angle_alpha   90.00
_cell.angle_beta   90.00
_cell.angle_gamma   90.00
#
_symmetry.space_group_name_H-M   'P 1'
#
loop_
_entity.id
_entity.type
_entity.pdbx_description
1 polymer ?
#
loop_
_entity_poly.entity_id
_entity_poly.type
_entity_poly.pdbx_seq_one_letter_code
_entity_poly.pdbx_strand_id
1 'polypeptide(L)'
;MIICAGIFAGITLLTGTGSGGNVFAQRVDENEATASGEAGQDDSIQNDRVPDDSARNENVLGDGDQAEKSQEEQGEIFVKDVLEELTYMRVRLGRRYLGREAEYDIYGARTIVQPNEGEKQIIIRDGNRAEIFYGTYRGVKEYESYTELSDMLDAQFFLLPIINLELTDQRIKEQNYEMEFTEEEQLEGFLTALSYVGAVDIEAVQLTAVRIRFDEMYRPEEVQFHLQSETIAEEDLRTVEQELQQQYAYDDVVEELSFEDRYNEILLKIQEIVPEKDVTAEQYIEDLSNVARAADESFLAILREQSKQLIKKDGWDRRAVFAYLEAIDARFGEFREDSLTEIPQETYLKELEDTFAEVHKVGSGVYTYMFEVSGLKAKEKALLVISQMGGYMDGNEMLQLAGEYQFDSEMPPHAEFLESYAACVRTAWQKKSGAYKILDDQKVHQFRMYIDRQNIQYVRSHFAGKTDYEKLQNYAKQYEFSLYYGEPSRHHNKILRKGRFEVQEYDKVLTPNRLSEFIIDVKTGAFITEWDILKVDEVTGIVSNSEAYPKQKTIEGKTIVDTESFNYAPANYEEAHQCLDVLPASPDKKKGDATYLENQVKKTMKKVWKSPEKYHYRERYRSAKDYKKEK
;
A
#
# COMPACT_ATOMS: atom_id res chain seq x y z
N MET A 1 6.39 -29.75 38.65
CA MET A 1 5.19 -30.08 39.44
C MET A 1 4.70 -28.78 40.10
N ILE A 2 3.63 -28.16 39.55
CA ILE A 2 2.32 -27.80 40.17
C ILE A 2 2.47 -26.88 41.42
N ILE A 3 1.91 -25.67 41.56
CA ILE A 3 0.54 -25.09 41.41
C ILE A 3 0.73 -23.53 41.36
N CYS A 4 0.23 -22.73 40.41
CA CYS A 4 -1.12 -22.15 40.16
C CYS A 4 -1.72 -21.13 41.17
N ALA A 5 -2.31 -20.06 40.60
CA ALA A 5 -3.29 -19.06 41.10
C ALA A 5 -2.82 -17.90 42.01
N GLY A 6 -3.21 -16.63 41.83
CA GLY A 6 -4.09 -16.02 40.82
C GLY A 6 -4.33 -14.49 41.02
N ILE A 7 -4.68 -13.83 39.91
CA ILE A 7 -5.73 -12.81 39.65
C ILE A 7 -5.85 -11.55 40.55
N PHE A 8 -5.67 -10.37 39.93
CA PHE A 8 -6.65 -9.25 39.80
C PHE A 8 -6.20 -8.42 38.56
N ALA A 9 -6.87 -8.51 37.41
CA ALA A 9 -7.95 -7.62 36.96
C ALA A 9 -7.58 -6.13 37.00
N GLY A 10 -7.13 -5.62 35.86
CA GLY A 10 -6.95 -4.20 35.55
C GLY A 10 -7.21 -4.02 34.06
N ILE A 11 -8.20 -3.21 33.74
CA ILE A 11 -8.67 -2.83 32.41
C ILE A 11 -7.50 -2.19 31.64
N THR A 12 -7.04 -2.81 30.56
CA THR A 12 -6.07 -2.19 29.64
C THR A 12 -6.85 -1.39 28.61
N LEU A 13 -6.68 -0.08 28.71
CA LEU A 13 -7.09 0.90 27.72
C LEU A 13 -6.50 0.57 26.35
N LEU A 14 -7.35 0.74 25.34
CA LEU A 14 -6.98 1.08 23.97
C LEU A 14 -5.91 2.18 23.97
N THR A 15 -4.69 1.79 23.61
CA THR A 15 -3.67 2.68 23.03
C THR A 15 -3.11 1.92 21.83
N GLY A 16 -3.97 1.77 20.82
CA GLY A 16 -3.54 1.47 19.46
C GLY A 16 -3.14 2.80 18.83
N THR A 17 -1.91 3.20 19.04
CA THR A 17 -1.31 4.33 18.32
C THR A 17 -0.86 3.83 16.95
N GLY A 18 -1.58 4.27 15.91
CA GLY A 18 -1.00 4.70 14.65
C GLY A 18 -0.33 3.65 13.77
N SER A 19 -1.12 2.96 12.95
CA SER A 19 -0.76 2.83 11.53
C SER A 19 -2.04 3.03 10.72
N GLY A 20 -2.40 4.31 10.50
CA GLY A 20 -3.33 4.64 9.42
C GLY A 20 -2.66 4.22 8.12
N GLY A 21 -3.13 3.10 7.56
CA GLY A 21 -2.73 2.66 6.24
C GLY A 21 -3.08 3.77 5.24
N ASN A 22 -2.06 4.38 4.65
CA ASN A 22 -2.26 5.32 3.55
C ASN A 22 -2.81 4.55 2.35
N VAL A 23 -3.99 4.95 1.89
CA VAL A 23 -4.76 4.33 0.79
C VAL A 23 -4.19 4.69 -0.59
N PHE A 24 -3.05 5.38 -0.69
CA PHE A 24 -2.42 5.74 -1.96
C PHE A 24 -1.09 5.01 -2.22
N ALA A 25 -1.19 3.68 -2.36
CA ALA A 25 -0.25 2.90 -3.15
C ALA A 25 -0.97 2.37 -4.39
N GLN A 26 -1.33 3.27 -5.31
CA GLN A 26 -1.84 2.85 -6.61
C GLN A 26 -0.68 2.22 -7.39
N ARG A 27 -0.73 0.88 -7.50
CA ARG A 27 0.08 0.07 -8.42
C ARG A 27 -0.01 0.63 -9.83
N VAL A 28 1.12 1.07 -10.39
CA VAL A 28 1.26 1.27 -11.83
C VAL A 28 2.58 0.64 -12.28
N ASP A 29 2.46 -0.28 -13.23
CA ASP A 29 3.50 -1.12 -13.80
C ASP A 29 4.67 -0.32 -14.41
N GLU A 30 5.90 -0.70 -14.07
CA GLU A 30 7.11 -0.22 -14.74
C GLU A 30 7.18 -0.77 -16.18
N ASN A 31 6.90 0.06 -17.17
CA ASN A 31 7.35 -0.16 -18.55
C ASN A 31 8.30 0.96 -18.96
N GLU A 32 9.60 0.73 -18.76
CA GLU A 32 10.66 1.56 -19.34
C GLU A 32 10.59 1.53 -20.87
N ALA A 33 10.32 2.69 -21.49
CA ALA A 33 10.62 2.95 -22.89
C ALA A 33 11.64 4.08 -22.98
N THR A 34 12.87 3.70 -23.28
CA THR A 34 14.00 4.58 -23.57
C THR A 34 13.71 5.49 -24.77
N ALA A 35 13.79 6.80 -24.57
CA ALA A 35 13.81 7.79 -25.66
C ALA A 35 15.20 7.87 -26.31
N SER A 36 15.23 7.82 -27.65
CA SER A 36 16.35 8.27 -28.47
C SER A 36 15.84 9.39 -29.38
N GLY A 37 16.45 10.58 -29.27
CA GLY A 37 15.99 11.79 -29.95
C GLY A 37 16.32 11.87 -31.43
N GLU A 38 15.79 12.91 -32.07
CA GLU A 38 16.45 13.68 -33.13
C GLU A 38 15.75 15.04 -33.33
N ALA A 39 16.54 16.03 -33.73
CA ALA A 39 16.26 17.46 -33.73
C ALA A 39 15.74 18.00 -35.08
N GLY A 40 15.13 19.19 -35.04
CA GLY A 40 14.96 20.14 -36.15
C GLY A 40 14.00 21.27 -35.71
N GLN A 41 14.46 22.48 -35.35
CA GLN A 41 14.75 23.63 -36.25
C GLN A 41 13.64 23.86 -37.28
N ASP A 42 13.13 25.05 -37.57
CA ASP A 42 13.22 26.45 -37.10
C ASP A 42 12.15 27.16 -37.98
N ASP A 43 11.52 28.23 -37.52
CA ASP A 43 11.25 29.43 -38.34
C ASP A 43 10.22 30.38 -37.70
N SER A 44 10.76 31.56 -37.44
CA SER A 44 10.18 32.86 -37.11
C SER A 44 9.23 33.44 -38.17
N ILE A 45 8.35 34.39 -37.78
CA ILE A 45 8.39 35.84 -38.16
C ILE A 45 7.08 36.58 -37.76
N GLN A 46 7.26 37.55 -36.86
CA GLN A 46 6.80 38.95 -36.78
C GLN A 46 5.37 39.43 -37.19
N ASN A 47 4.73 40.08 -36.21
CA ASN A 47 4.12 41.43 -36.17
C ASN A 47 3.71 42.12 -37.48
N ASP A 48 2.49 42.68 -37.50
CA ASP A 48 2.33 44.14 -37.64
C ASP A 48 0.95 44.71 -37.24
N ARG A 49 1.00 46.00 -36.87
CA ARG A 49 -0.03 46.85 -36.23
C ARG A 49 -1.12 47.40 -37.18
N VAL A 50 -2.29 47.61 -36.57
CA VAL A 50 -3.39 48.62 -36.72
C VAL A 50 -2.87 50.01 -37.22
N PRO A 51 -3.65 50.99 -37.78
CA PRO A 51 -5.03 51.31 -37.34
C PRO A 51 -6.03 52.09 -38.23
N ASP A 52 -7.21 52.24 -37.61
CA ASP A 52 -8.18 53.36 -37.59
C ASP A 52 -9.01 53.71 -38.84
N ASP A 53 -10.34 53.76 -38.67
CA ASP A 53 -11.08 54.93 -39.15
C ASP A 53 -12.40 55.19 -38.42
N SER A 54 -12.66 56.49 -38.36
CA SER A 54 -13.62 57.28 -37.62
C SER A 54 -15.03 57.37 -38.24
N ALA A 55 -16.06 57.68 -37.44
CA ALA A 55 -17.11 58.63 -37.81
C ALA A 55 -18.04 58.99 -36.63
N ARG A 56 -18.14 60.31 -36.40
CA ARG A 56 -19.08 61.01 -35.50
C ARG A 56 -20.48 61.09 -36.12
N ASN A 57 -21.50 61.25 -35.27
CA ASN A 57 -22.60 62.17 -35.58
C ASN A 57 -23.25 62.75 -34.31
N GLU A 58 -23.40 64.07 -34.28
CA GLU A 58 -24.10 64.86 -33.26
C GLU A 58 -25.54 65.19 -33.71
N ASN A 59 -26.46 65.31 -32.75
CA ASN A 59 -27.65 66.19 -32.72
C ASN A 59 -28.30 66.03 -31.32
N VAL A 60 -28.20 66.97 -30.37
CA VAL A 60 -28.90 68.27 -30.19
C VAL A 60 -30.31 68.18 -29.56
N LEU A 61 -30.35 68.60 -28.28
CA LEU A 61 -31.37 69.32 -27.47
C LEU A 61 -32.64 68.65 -26.91
N GLY A 62 -32.82 68.83 -25.59
CA GLY A 62 -34.11 68.86 -24.88
C GLY A 62 -33.98 68.80 -23.36
N ASP A 63 -34.04 69.95 -22.67
CA ASP A 63 -34.17 70.08 -21.21
C ASP A 63 -35.47 69.46 -20.67
N GLY A 64 -35.43 68.87 -19.48
CA GLY A 64 -36.62 68.41 -18.77
C GLY A 64 -36.32 67.67 -17.46
N ASP A 65 -36.23 68.43 -16.38
CA ASP A 65 -36.19 68.03 -14.97
C ASP A 65 -37.20 66.90 -14.64
N GLN A 66 -36.72 65.70 -14.26
CA GLN A 66 -37.39 64.81 -13.31
C GLN A 66 -36.35 63.94 -12.59
N ALA A 67 -36.35 64.05 -11.26
CA ALA A 67 -35.63 63.17 -10.36
C ALA A 67 -36.21 61.75 -10.45
N GLU A 68 -35.54 60.87 -11.20
CA GLU A 68 -35.71 59.42 -11.07
C GLU A 68 -34.65 58.87 -10.13
N LYS A 69 -35.12 58.35 -9.00
CA LYS A 69 -34.38 57.37 -8.20
C LYS A 69 -34.11 56.15 -9.08
N SER A 70 -32.94 56.06 -9.68
CA SER A 70 -32.41 54.78 -10.14
C SER A 70 -32.03 53.98 -8.90
N GLN A 71 -32.96 53.14 -8.43
CA GLN A 71 -32.55 51.93 -7.73
C GLN A 71 -31.79 51.11 -8.78
N GLU A 72 -30.46 51.03 -8.65
CA GLU A 72 -29.71 49.94 -9.26
C GLU A 72 -30.28 48.65 -8.66
N GLU A 73 -31.05 47.91 -9.46
CA GLU A 73 -31.30 46.50 -9.18
C GLU A 73 -29.94 45.81 -9.21
N GLN A 74 -29.35 45.58 -8.04
CA GLN A 74 -28.22 44.68 -7.89
C GLN A 74 -28.69 43.31 -8.37
N GLY A 75 -28.16 42.88 -9.52
CA GLY A 75 -28.42 41.54 -10.05
C GLY A 75 -28.00 40.48 -9.03
N GLU A 76 -28.77 39.39 -8.97
CA GLU A 76 -28.44 38.21 -8.17
C GLU A 76 -27.07 37.66 -8.61
N ILE A 77 -26.17 37.41 -7.65
CA ILE A 77 -24.82 36.89 -7.92
C ILE A 77 -24.87 35.38 -7.73
N PHE A 78 -24.48 34.63 -8.76
CA PHE A 78 -24.32 33.18 -8.64
C PHE A 78 -22.94 32.86 -8.06
N VAL A 79 -22.90 31.95 -7.08
CA VAL A 79 -21.65 31.48 -6.48
C VAL A 79 -20.73 30.89 -7.53
N LYS A 80 -21.29 30.21 -8.54
CA LYS A 80 -20.54 29.69 -9.68
C LYS A 80 -19.68 30.78 -10.34
N ASP A 81 -20.25 31.94 -10.61
CA ASP A 81 -19.54 33.03 -11.30
C ASP A 81 -18.36 33.53 -10.43
N VAL A 82 -18.55 33.60 -9.11
CA VAL A 82 -17.48 33.94 -8.15
C VAL A 82 -16.35 32.90 -8.19
N LEU A 83 -16.69 31.61 -8.18
CA LEU A 83 -15.70 30.53 -8.15
C LEU A 83 -14.95 30.38 -9.48
N GLU A 84 -15.58 30.68 -10.61
CA GLU A 84 -14.96 30.67 -11.94
C GLU A 84 -13.99 31.84 -12.14
N GLU A 85 -14.13 32.94 -11.38
CA GLU A 85 -13.22 34.10 -11.40
C GLU A 85 -11.98 33.93 -10.50
N LEU A 86 -11.89 32.84 -9.72
CA LEU A 86 -10.74 32.58 -8.86
C LEU A 86 -9.46 32.39 -9.68
N THR A 87 -8.44 33.17 -9.32
CA THR A 87 -7.09 33.03 -9.89
C THR A 87 -6.16 32.22 -8.99
N TYR A 88 -6.44 32.22 -7.69
CA TYR A 88 -5.70 31.50 -6.67
C TYR A 88 -6.63 30.92 -5.60
N MET A 89 -6.26 29.76 -5.07
CA MET A 89 -6.92 29.13 -3.94
C MET A 89 -5.92 28.29 -3.15
N ARG A 90 -6.06 28.29 -1.83
CA ARG A 90 -5.39 27.33 -0.96
C ARG A 90 -6.42 26.55 -0.16
N VAL A 91 -6.18 25.26 0.01
CA VAL A 91 -7.02 24.37 0.81
C VAL A 91 -6.15 23.62 1.81
N ARG A 92 -6.38 23.82 3.11
CA ARG A 92 -5.87 22.96 4.18
C ARG A 92 -6.78 21.76 4.34
N LEU A 93 -6.16 20.61 4.48
CA LEU A 93 -6.80 19.31 4.34
C LEU A 93 -6.51 18.45 5.57
N GLY A 94 -7.48 17.64 5.96
CA GLY A 94 -7.26 16.58 6.95
C GLY A 94 -6.45 15.39 6.37
N ARG A 95 -6.22 14.37 7.21
CA ARG A 95 -5.28 13.27 6.90
C ARG A 95 -5.77 12.27 5.84
N ARG A 96 -7.00 12.42 5.32
CA ARG A 96 -7.57 11.53 4.29
C ARG A 96 -7.26 11.96 2.85
N TYR A 97 -6.55 13.07 2.67
CA TYR A 97 -6.16 13.61 1.36
C TYR A 97 -4.68 13.37 1.06
N LEU A 98 -4.28 13.66 -0.18
CA LEU A 98 -2.92 13.42 -0.70
C LEU A 98 -1.83 14.24 0.04
N GLY A 99 -2.22 15.29 0.75
CA GLY A 99 -1.32 16.11 1.57
C GLY A 99 -2.12 17.03 2.48
N ARG A 100 -1.43 17.72 3.39
CA ARG A 100 -2.06 18.57 4.41
C ARG A 100 -2.54 19.93 3.90
N GLU A 101 -1.99 20.37 2.77
CA GLU A 101 -2.30 21.66 2.17
C GLU A 101 -2.06 21.59 0.66
N ALA A 102 -3.00 22.11 -0.13
CA ALA A 102 -2.87 22.25 -1.57
C ALA A 102 -3.05 23.72 -1.96
N GLU A 103 -2.09 24.27 -2.71
CA GLU A 103 -2.08 25.62 -3.24
C GLU A 103 -2.24 25.57 -4.75
N TYR A 104 -3.17 26.37 -5.28
CA TYR A 104 -3.55 26.37 -6.69
C TYR A 104 -3.33 27.75 -7.28
N ASP A 105 -2.45 27.86 -8.26
CA ASP A 105 -2.49 28.92 -9.28
C ASP A 105 -3.43 28.43 -10.39
N ILE A 106 -4.71 28.77 -10.24
CA ILE A 106 -5.79 28.33 -11.12
C ILE A 106 -5.58 28.88 -12.52
N TYR A 107 -5.14 30.14 -12.63
CA TYR A 107 -4.88 30.79 -13.91
C TYR A 107 -3.73 30.12 -14.68
N GLY A 108 -2.64 29.81 -13.97
CA GLY A 108 -1.49 29.12 -14.54
C GLY A 108 -1.65 27.61 -14.69
N ALA A 109 -2.75 27.03 -14.20
CA ALA A 109 -2.94 25.58 -14.07
C ALA A 109 -1.77 24.88 -13.34
N ARG A 110 -1.31 25.50 -12.24
CA ARG A 110 -0.22 24.99 -11.41
C ARG A 110 -0.71 24.69 -10.00
N THR A 111 -0.09 23.70 -9.37
CA THR A 111 -0.45 23.29 -8.01
C THR A 111 0.79 22.90 -7.23
N ILE A 112 0.77 23.18 -5.92
CA ILE A 112 1.73 22.67 -4.94
C ILE A 112 0.92 21.94 -3.87
N VAL A 113 1.26 20.69 -3.58
CA VAL A 113 0.71 19.95 -2.44
C VAL A 113 1.82 19.69 -1.44
N GLN A 114 1.62 20.17 -0.22
CA GLN A 114 2.52 19.98 0.90
C GLN A 114 2.27 18.61 1.55
N PRO A 115 3.33 17.88 1.93
CA PRO A 115 3.22 16.56 2.53
C PRO A 115 2.42 16.57 3.84
N ASN A 116 1.78 15.45 4.16
CA ASN A 116 1.26 15.23 5.51
C ASN A 116 2.40 15.17 6.54
N GLU A 117 2.04 15.29 7.82
CA GLU A 117 2.99 15.12 8.91
C GLU A 117 3.67 13.73 8.84
N GLY A 118 5.00 13.69 8.87
CA GLY A 118 5.80 12.47 8.68
C GLY A 118 6.10 12.11 7.23
N GLU A 119 5.39 12.69 6.26
CA GLU A 119 5.72 12.56 4.84
C GLU A 119 6.75 13.61 4.42
N LYS A 120 7.54 13.28 3.38
CA LYS A 120 8.59 14.17 2.84
C LYS A 120 8.34 14.57 1.38
N GLN A 121 7.23 14.11 0.80
CA GLN A 121 6.95 14.22 -0.63
C GLN A 121 6.21 15.52 -0.94
N ILE A 122 6.83 16.40 -1.71
CA ILE A 122 6.15 17.59 -2.24
C ILE A 122 5.65 17.24 -3.63
N ILE A 123 4.39 17.51 -3.93
CA ILE A 123 3.82 17.26 -5.25
C ILE A 123 3.64 18.60 -5.93
N ILE A 124 4.08 18.71 -7.18
CA ILE A 124 3.81 19.87 -8.01
C ILE A 124 3.10 19.45 -9.30
N ARG A 125 2.25 20.34 -9.80
CA ARG A 125 1.62 20.23 -11.11
C ARG A 125 1.99 21.44 -11.95
N ASP A 126 2.26 21.21 -13.24
CA ASP A 126 2.36 22.24 -14.27
C ASP A 126 1.58 21.82 -15.51
N GLY A 127 0.42 22.46 -15.73
CA GLY A 127 -0.47 22.15 -16.84
C GLY A 127 -1.00 20.72 -16.74
N ASN A 128 -0.56 19.84 -17.65
CA ASN A 128 -0.97 18.43 -17.63
C ASN A 128 -0.02 17.53 -16.82
N ARG A 129 1.20 17.99 -16.52
CA ARG A 129 2.24 17.16 -15.90
C ARG A 129 2.21 17.29 -14.39
N ALA A 130 2.59 16.22 -13.70
CA ALA A 130 2.79 16.24 -12.27
C ALA A 130 4.13 15.61 -11.90
N GLU A 131 4.75 16.13 -10.84
CA GLU A 131 6.01 15.64 -10.32
C GLU A 131 5.88 15.42 -8.81
N ILE A 132 6.37 14.27 -8.34
CA ILE A 132 6.55 14.02 -6.91
C ILE A 132 8.03 14.19 -6.60
N PHE A 133 8.35 15.21 -5.82
CA PHE A 133 9.69 15.46 -5.31
C PHE A 133 9.88 14.79 -3.96
N TYR A 134 10.81 13.84 -3.90
CA TYR A 134 11.09 13.05 -2.70
C TYR A 134 12.25 13.62 -1.87
N GLY A 135 12.83 14.76 -2.29
CA GLY A 135 14.01 15.37 -1.69
C GLY A 135 15.27 15.24 -2.56
N THR A 136 16.27 16.06 -2.26
CA THR A 136 17.51 16.23 -3.04
C THR A 136 18.25 14.92 -3.33
N TYR A 137 18.13 13.94 -2.44
CA TYR A 137 18.83 12.66 -2.53
C TYR A 137 17.95 11.47 -2.94
N ARG A 138 16.62 11.66 -2.97
CA ARG A 138 15.65 10.64 -3.40
C ARG A 138 15.15 10.88 -4.83
N GLY A 139 15.29 12.11 -5.33
CA GLY A 139 14.98 12.47 -6.70
C GLY A 139 13.52 12.86 -6.92
N VAL A 140 13.09 12.78 -8.18
CA VAL A 140 11.74 13.15 -8.62
C VAL A 140 11.13 11.99 -9.40
N LYS A 141 9.81 11.83 -9.30
CA LYS A 141 9.03 10.96 -10.18
C LYS A 141 8.07 11.81 -11.00
N GLU A 142 8.15 11.66 -12.32
CA GLU A 142 7.36 12.43 -13.28
C GLU A 142 6.15 11.62 -13.75
N TYR A 143 5.04 12.32 -13.98
CA TYR A 143 3.81 11.84 -14.56
C TYR A 143 3.43 12.74 -15.73
N GLU A 144 3.23 12.17 -16.91
CA GLU A 144 2.84 12.93 -18.10
C GLU A 144 1.41 13.48 -17.99
N SER A 145 0.57 12.82 -17.19
CA SER A 145 -0.78 13.25 -16.84
C SER A 145 -0.97 13.28 -15.33
N TYR A 146 -1.33 14.42 -14.77
CA TYR A 146 -1.57 14.57 -13.33
C TYR A 146 -2.71 13.66 -12.84
N THR A 147 -3.63 13.29 -13.71
CA THR A 147 -4.74 12.37 -13.41
C THR A 147 -4.29 10.93 -13.17
N GLU A 148 -3.08 10.55 -13.64
CA GLU A 148 -2.46 9.27 -13.27
C GLU A 148 -2.00 9.27 -11.80
N LEU A 149 -1.82 10.46 -11.22
CA LEU A 149 -1.46 10.64 -9.82
C LEU A 149 -2.70 10.92 -8.97
N SER A 150 -3.41 12.00 -9.22
CA SER A 150 -4.65 12.34 -8.52
C SER A 150 -5.36 13.52 -9.18
N ASP A 151 -6.69 13.41 -9.33
CA ASP A 151 -7.53 14.52 -9.80
C ASP A 151 -7.59 15.68 -8.78
N MET A 152 -7.20 15.45 -7.52
CA MET A 152 -7.07 16.49 -6.49
C MET A 152 -6.06 17.59 -6.88
N LEU A 153 -5.14 17.30 -7.80
CA LEU A 153 -4.22 18.30 -8.34
C LEU A 153 -4.90 19.32 -9.25
N ASP A 154 -6.20 19.21 -9.49
CA ASP A 154 -7.02 20.25 -10.09
C ASP A 154 -7.91 20.92 -9.05
N ALA A 155 -7.91 22.26 -9.01
CA ALA A 155 -8.80 23.01 -8.12
C ALA A 155 -10.28 22.65 -8.33
N GLN A 156 -10.65 22.25 -9.55
CA GLN A 156 -12.01 21.81 -9.88
C GLN A 156 -12.48 20.60 -9.08
N PHE A 157 -11.56 19.77 -8.57
CA PHE A 157 -11.90 18.69 -7.64
C PHE A 157 -12.69 19.19 -6.43
N PHE A 158 -12.29 20.34 -5.87
CA PHE A 158 -12.94 20.96 -4.71
C PHE A 158 -14.10 21.87 -5.10
N LEU A 159 -13.99 22.58 -6.23
CA LEU A 159 -14.97 23.60 -6.63
C LEU A 159 -16.22 23.02 -7.30
N LEU A 160 -16.10 21.97 -8.12
CA LEU A 160 -17.23 21.44 -8.89
C LEU A 160 -18.42 20.98 -8.02
N PRO A 161 -18.23 20.25 -6.90
CA PRO A 161 -19.35 19.89 -6.03
C PRO A 161 -20.13 21.11 -5.51
N ILE A 162 -19.44 22.22 -5.23
CA ILE A 162 -20.04 23.46 -4.71
C ILE A 162 -20.73 24.22 -5.84
N ILE A 163 -20.13 24.29 -7.02
CA ILE A 163 -20.72 24.92 -8.23
C ILE A 163 -22.05 24.25 -8.58
N ASN A 164 -22.12 22.92 -8.49
CA ASN A 164 -23.33 22.14 -8.81
C ASN A 164 -24.49 22.34 -7.82
N LEU A 165 -24.28 23.04 -6.69
CA LEU A 165 -25.35 23.42 -5.77
C LEU A 165 -26.18 24.61 -6.27
N GLU A 166 -25.72 25.29 -7.33
CA GLU A 166 -26.39 26.42 -7.99
C GLU A 166 -26.84 27.52 -6.99
N LEU A 167 -25.96 27.83 -6.03
CA LEU A 167 -26.23 28.79 -4.95
C LEU A 167 -26.15 30.24 -5.45
N THR A 168 -26.92 31.11 -4.80
CA THR A 168 -26.90 32.55 -5.00
C THR A 168 -26.54 33.27 -3.71
N ASP A 169 -26.00 34.49 -3.84
CA ASP A 169 -25.58 35.31 -2.71
C ASP A 169 -26.71 35.60 -1.72
N GLN A 170 -27.94 35.79 -2.22
CA GLN A 170 -29.13 36.00 -1.40
C GLN A 170 -29.40 34.80 -0.49
N ARG A 171 -29.33 33.57 -1.04
CA ARG A 171 -29.54 32.33 -0.29
C ARG A 171 -28.50 32.15 0.82
N ILE A 172 -27.24 32.47 0.53
CA ILE A 172 -26.14 32.39 1.52
C ILE A 172 -26.37 33.41 2.65
N LYS A 173 -26.73 34.66 2.32
CA LYS A 173 -27.01 35.71 3.32
C LYS A 173 -28.19 35.35 4.22
N GLU A 174 -29.25 34.77 3.67
CA GLU A 174 -30.43 34.34 4.44
C GLU A 174 -30.10 33.27 5.49
N GLN A 175 -29.10 32.42 5.21
CA GLN A 175 -28.61 31.40 6.14
C GLN A 175 -27.39 31.87 6.96
N ASN A 176 -27.13 33.18 7.01
CA ASN A 176 -26.01 33.76 7.76
C ASN A 176 -24.66 33.13 7.39
N TYR A 177 -24.44 32.91 6.10
CA TYR A 177 -23.19 32.37 5.53
C TYR A 177 -22.85 30.92 5.93
N GLU A 178 -23.78 30.19 6.54
CA GLU A 178 -23.60 28.78 6.91
C GLU A 178 -24.71 27.94 6.28
N MET A 179 -24.34 27.05 5.36
CA MET A 179 -25.28 26.22 4.61
C MET A 179 -25.15 24.76 5.04
N GLU A 180 -26.28 24.07 5.24
CA GLU A 180 -26.32 22.61 5.45
C GLU A 180 -27.11 21.96 4.31
N PHE A 181 -26.53 20.91 3.72
CA PHE A 181 -27.11 20.12 2.65
C PHE A 181 -27.32 18.69 3.13
N THR A 182 -28.51 18.13 2.91
CA THR A 182 -28.89 16.78 3.34
C THR A 182 -29.58 15.96 2.24
N GLU A 183 -29.88 16.57 1.09
CA GLU A 183 -30.58 15.91 -0.01
C GLU A 183 -29.61 15.04 -0.83
N GLU A 184 -30.03 13.82 -1.17
CA GLU A 184 -29.18 12.82 -1.82
C GLU A 184 -28.51 13.34 -3.11
N GLU A 185 -29.27 14.03 -3.98
CA GLU A 185 -28.76 14.61 -5.23
C GLU A 185 -27.66 15.67 -4.99
N GLN A 186 -27.71 16.40 -3.87
CA GLN A 186 -26.70 17.41 -3.50
C GLN A 186 -25.45 16.75 -2.92
N LEU A 187 -25.62 15.65 -2.18
CA LEU A 187 -24.53 14.93 -1.52
C LEU A 187 -23.73 14.06 -2.50
N GLU A 188 -24.36 13.58 -3.57
CA GLU A 188 -23.74 12.66 -4.55
C GLU A 188 -22.45 13.22 -5.17
N GLY A 189 -22.41 14.51 -5.49
CA GLY A 189 -21.22 15.17 -6.05
C GLY A 189 -20.03 15.13 -5.09
N PHE A 190 -20.26 15.42 -3.81
CA PHE A 190 -19.23 15.36 -2.77
C PHE A 190 -18.78 13.93 -2.51
N LEU A 191 -19.73 12.99 -2.38
CA LEU A 191 -19.41 11.59 -2.12
C LEU A 191 -18.61 10.97 -3.26
N THR A 192 -18.96 11.30 -4.52
CA THR A 192 -18.24 10.83 -5.70
C THR A 192 -16.79 11.32 -5.68
N ALA A 193 -16.57 12.61 -5.40
CA ALA A 193 -15.22 13.18 -5.29
C ALA A 193 -14.41 12.50 -4.18
N LEU A 194 -14.96 12.36 -2.98
CA LEU A 194 -14.30 11.72 -1.84
C LEU A 194 -13.99 10.24 -2.10
N SER A 195 -14.92 9.51 -2.71
CA SER A 195 -14.74 8.09 -3.07
C SER A 195 -13.67 7.91 -4.14
N TYR A 196 -13.63 8.80 -5.13
CA TYR A 196 -12.68 8.72 -6.24
C TYR A 196 -11.23 8.84 -5.77
N VAL A 197 -10.98 9.69 -4.77
CA VAL A 197 -9.68 9.81 -4.11
C VAL A 197 -9.54 8.88 -2.90
N GLY A 198 -10.41 7.89 -2.72
CA GLY A 198 -10.32 6.92 -1.63
C GLY A 198 -10.35 7.52 -0.21
N ALA A 199 -10.78 8.79 -0.06
CA ALA A 199 -10.90 9.45 1.24
C ALA A 199 -11.99 8.81 2.10
N VAL A 200 -12.96 8.16 1.45
CA VAL A 200 -14.09 7.47 2.07
C VAL A 200 -14.38 6.13 1.38
N ASP A 201 -14.66 5.09 2.17
CA ASP A 201 -15.20 3.82 1.68
C ASP A 201 -16.73 3.84 1.66
N ILE A 202 -17.29 3.95 0.47
CA ILE A 202 -18.74 4.01 0.23
C ILE A 202 -19.48 2.71 0.59
N GLU A 203 -18.78 1.59 0.75
CA GLU A 203 -19.39 0.34 1.24
C GLU A 203 -19.56 0.37 2.76
N ALA A 204 -18.78 1.19 3.47
CA ALA A 204 -18.72 1.23 4.93
C ALA A 204 -19.45 2.43 5.55
N VAL A 205 -19.61 3.54 4.83
CA VAL A 205 -20.25 4.76 5.35
C VAL A 205 -21.25 5.36 4.36
N GLN A 206 -22.18 6.13 4.92
CA GLN A 206 -23.13 6.97 4.21
C GLN A 206 -22.86 8.43 4.54
N LEU A 207 -22.75 9.29 3.51
CA LEU A 207 -22.74 10.74 3.69
C LEU A 207 -24.17 11.23 3.96
N THR A 208 -24.37 11.88 5.11
CA THR A 208 -25.71 12.31 5.59
C THR A 208 -25.90 13.81 5.53
N ALA A 209 -24.82 14.58 5.69
CA ALA A 209 -24.86 16.02 5.49
C ALA A 209 -23.50 16.58 5.07
N VAL A 210 -23.53 17.70 4.36
CA VAL A 210 -22.37 18.57 4.12
C VAL A 210 -22.70 19.95 4.65
N ARG A 211 -21.82 20.50 5.48
CA ARG A 211 -21.89 21.89 5.94
C ARG A 211 -20.82 22.71 5.27
N ILE A 212 -21.21 23.88 4.76
CA ILE A 212 -20.29 24.82 4.11
C ILE A 212 -20.47 26.18 4.76
N ARG A 213 -19.37 26.72 5.28
CA ARG A 213 -19.27 28.12 5.70
C ARG A 213 -18.69 28.92 4.54
N PHE A 214 -19.29 30.06 4.24
CA PHE A 214 -18.86 30.97 3.18
C PHE A 214 -18.30 32.28 3.76
N ASP A 215 -17.38 32.92 3.04
CA ASP A 215 -16.91 34.26 3.37
C ASP A 215 -17.85 35.37 2.84
N GLU A 216 -17.53 36.63 3.12
CA GLU A 216 -18.33 37.78 2.68
C GLU A 216 -18.41 37.94 1.14
N MET A 217 -17.48 37.31 0.42
CA MET A 217 -17.42 37.27 -1.04
C MET A 217 -18.08 36.01 -1.62
N TYR A 218 -18.76 35.21 -0.79
CA TYR A 218 -19.49 33.99 -1.16
C TYR A 218 -18.59 32.85 -1.65
N ARG A 219 -17.32 32.83 -1.24
CA ARG A 219 -16.39 31.72 -1.47
C ARG A 219 -16.42 30.78 -0.26
N PRO A 220 -16.24 29.46 -0.43
CA PRO A 220 -16.19 28.55 0.71
C PRO A 220 -15.00 28.90 1.61
N GLU A 221 -15.20 28.88 2.92
CA GLU A 221 -14.15 29.06 3.93
C GLU A 221 -13.87 27.74 4.65
N GLU A 222 -14.91 26.94 4.87
CA GLU A 222 -14.81 25.64 5.54
C GLU A 222 -15.87 24.68 5.03
N VAL A 223 -15.48 23.43 4.78
CA VAL A 223 -16.40 22.33 4.43
C VAL A 223 -16.24 21.19 5.43
N GLN A 224 -17.36 20.76 6.00
CA GLN A 224 -17.44 19.66 6.97
C GLN A 224 -18.41 18.59 6.47
N PHE A 225 -18.04 17.33 6.66
CA PHE A 225 -18.80 16.16 6.23
C PHE A 225 -19.36 15.44 7.45
N HIS A 226 -20.61 14.99 7.38
CA HIS A 226 -21.26 14.19 8.42
C HIS A 226 -21.59 12.81 7.89
N LEU A 227 -21.05 11.79 8.54
CA LEU A 227 -21.11 10.39 8.13
C LEU A 227 -21.96 9.56 9.08
N GLN A 228 -22.59 8.52 8.53
CA GLN A 228 -23.25 7.47 9.30
C GLN A 228 -22.72 6.11 8.87
N SER A 229 -22.58 5.17 9.81
CA SER A 229 -22.21 3.79 9.53
C SER A 229 -22.97 2.84 10.46
N GLU A 230 -23.31 1.65 9.95
CA GLU A 230 -23.81 0.54 10.77
C GLU A 230 -22.68 -0.31 11.36
N THR A 231 -21.45 -0.18 10.83
CA THR A 231 -20.30 -1.05 11.13
C THR A 231 -19.20 -0.33 11.90
N ILE A 232 -19.06 0.99 11.72
CA ILE A 232 -18.04 1.82 12.39
C ILE A 232 -18.64 2.49 13.63
N ALA A 233 -17.91 2.50 14.74
CA ALA A 233 -18.35 3.16 15.96
C ALA A 233 -18.41 4.68 15.80
N GLU A 234 -19.32 5.33 16.53
CA GLU A 234 -19.57 6.78 16.41
C GLU A 234 -18.32 7.63 16.74
N GLU A 235 -17.47 7.20 17.67
CA GLU A 235 -16.22 7.89 18.02
C GLU A 235 -15.17 7.82 16.89
N ASP A 236 -15.07 6.67 16.24
CA ASP A 236 -14.18 6.46 15.09
C ASP A 236 -14.69 7.26 13.88
N LEU A 237 -16.01 7.29 13.65
CA LEU A 237 -16.62 8.14 12.61
C LEU A 237 -16.31 9.62 12.80
N ARG A 238 -16.41 10.14 14.03
CA ARG A 238 -16.05 11.54 14.31
C ARG A 238 -14.59 11.85 14.01
N THR A 239 -13.70 10.87 14.20
CA THR A 239 -12.29 11.01 13.82
C THR A 239 -12.17 11.09 12.30
N VAL A 240 -12.87 10.23 11.55
CA VAL A 240 -12.92 10.29 10.08
C VAL A 240 -13.46 11.63 9.58
N GLU A 241 -14.54 12.15 10.18
CA GLU A 241 -15.11 13.46 9.84
C GLU A 241 -14.12 14.61 10.04
N GLN A 242 -13.34 14.58 11.15
CA GLN A 242 -12.26 15.54 11.39
C GLN A 242 -11.16 15.44 10.33
N GLU A 243 -10.79 14.22 9.94
CA GLU A 243 -9.76 13.98 8.91
C GLU A 243 -10.25 14.31 7.48
N LEU A 244 -11.54 14.56 7.28
CA LEU A 244 -12.13 14.98 6.01
C LEU A 244 -12.30 16.50 5.87
N GLN A 245 -12.08 17.27 6.95
CA GLN A 245 -12.29 18.72 6.93
C GLN A 245 -11.43 19.41 5.87
N GLN A 246 -12.01 20.45 5.27
CA GLN A 246 -11.37 21.30 4.27
C GLN A 246 -11.50 22.76 4.71
N GLN A 247 -10.40 23.50 4.71
CA GLN A 247 -10.37 24.92 5.06
C GLN A 247 -9.72 25.72 3.95
N TYR A 248 -10.41 26.74 3.46
CA TYR A 248 -10.05 27.46 2.26
C TYR A 248 -9.48 28.84 2.60
N ALA A 249 -8.53 29.29 1.79
CA ALA A 249 -7.96 30.62 1.87
C ALA A 249 -7.71 31.19 0.46
N TYR A 250 -7.81 32.50 0.35
CA TYR A 250 -7.69 33.27 -0.89
C TYR A 250 -6.67 34.40 -0.69
N ASP A 251 -6.08 34.90 -1.79
CA ASP A 251 -4.96 35.87 -1.84
C ASP A 251 -5.22 37.25 -1.18
N ASP A 252 -6.35 37.43 -0.50
CA ASP A 252 -6.67 38.64 0.24
C ASP A 252 -5.86 38.79 1.54
N VAL A 253 -5.05 37.79 1.88
CA VAL A 253 -4.15 37.76 3.05
C VAL A 253 -2.72 37.96 2.56
N VAL A 254 -2.11 39.10 2.92
CA VAL A 254 -0.71 39.41 2.58
C VAL A 254 0.21 38.36 3.22
N GLU A 255 0.73 37.44 2.40
CA GLU A 255 1.78 36.50 2.82
C GLU A 255 3.18 37.06 2.58
N GLU A 256 4.16 36.60 3.36
CA GLU A 256 5.56 37.01 3.21
C GLU A 256 6.21 36.50 1.90
N LEU A 257 5.63 35.47 1.27
CA LEU A 257 6.09 34.85 0.02
C LEU A 257 4.89 34.61 -0.91
N SER A 258 5.05 34.81 -2.22
CA SER A 258 4.02 34.50 -3.23
C SER A 258 4.01 33.02 -3.61
N PHE A 259 2.94 32.55 -4.27
CA PHE A 259 2.91 31.21 -4.88
C PHE A 259 4.11 31.00 -5.82
N GLU A 260 4.43 31.99 -6.65
CA GLU A 260 5.54 31.94 -7.60
C GLU A 260 6.89 31.77 -6.88
N ASP A 261 7.09 32.41 -5.74
CA ASP A 261 8.32 32.26 -4.94
C ASP A 261 8.43 30.83 -4.40
N ARG A 262 7.35 30.27 -3.82
CA ARG A 262 7.31 28.89 -3.31
C ARG A 262 7.52 27.86 -4.41
N TYR A 263 6.87 28.06 -5.56
CA TYR A 263 7.00 27.19 -6.72
C TYR A 263 8.44 27.15 -7.24
N ASN A 264 9.06 28.33 -7.41
CA ASN A 264 10.45 28.43 -7.86
C ASN A 264 11.45 27.86 -6.84
N GLU A 265 11.20 27.99 -5.53
CA GLU A 265 12.02 27.33 -4.51
C GLU A 265 12.02 25.80 -4.67
N ILE A 266 10.85 25.22 -4.94
CA ILE A 266 10.72 23.77 -5.20
C ILE A 266 11.48 23.38 -6.47
N LEU A 267 11.33 24.15 -7.57
CA LEU A 267 12.08 23.90 -8.81
C LEU A 267 13.60 23.98 -8.61
N LEU A 268 14.08 24.91 -7.80
CA LEU A 268 15.51 25.00 -7.45
C LEU A 268 15.96 23.75 -6.68
N LYS A 269 15.17 23.27 -5.70
CA LYS A 269 15.46 22.02 -4.99
C LYS A 269 15.48 20.81 -5.92
N ILE A 270 14.60 20.78 -6.92
CA ILE A 270 14.59 19.73 -7.96
C ILE A 270 15.86 19.79 -8.81
N GLN A 271 16.33 20.98 -9.17
CA GLN A 271 17.60 21.14 -9.92
C GLN A 271 18.83 20.72 -9.11
N GLU A 272 18.75 20.75 -7.78
CA GLU A 272 19.81 20.32 -6.88
C GLU A 272 19.84 18.80 -6.67
N ILE A 273 18.92 18.04 -7.27
CA ILE A 273 18.87 16.58 -7.16
C ILE A 273 20.23 15.96 -7.52
N VAL A 274 20.76 15.19 -6.58
CA VAL A 274 21.98 14.42 -6.81
C VAL A 274 21.57 13.10 -7.49
N PRO A 275 22.20 12.72 -8.62
CA PRO A 275 21.91 11.45 -9.26
C PRO A 275 22.07 10.30 -8.26
N GLU A 276 21.11 9.39 -8.20
CA GLU A 276 21.05 8.31 -7.21
C GLU A 276 22.36 7.50 -7.09
N LYS A 277 23.04 7.28 -8.22
CA LYS A 277 24.32 6.57 -8.28
C LYS A 277 25.45 7.27 -7.50
N ASP A 278 25.35 8.59 -7.33
CA ASP A 278 26.34 9.48 -6.75
C ASP A 278 26.01 9.85 -5.28
N VAL A 279 24.78 9.56 -4.82
CA VAL A 279 24.38 9.75 -3.41
C VAL A 279 25.05 8.70 -2.52
N THR A 280 25.69 9.14 -1.46
CA THR A 280 26.23 8.29 -0.39
C THR A 280 25.28 8.23 0.80
N ALA A 281 25.33 7.14 1.58
CA ALA A 281 24.56 7.05 2.82
C ALA A 281 24.99 8.15 3.80
N GLU A 282 26.28 8.51 3.79
CA GLU A 282 26.82 9.62 4.58
C GLU A 282 26.15 10.96 4.27
N GLN A 283 26.00 11.31 2.98
CA GLN A 283 25.30 12.54 2.57
C GLN A 283 23.83 12.51 2.95
N TYR A 284 23.18 11.35 2.84
CA TYR A 284 21.77 11.22 3.19
C TYR A 284 21.54 11.38 4.70
N ILE A 285 22.43 10.84 5.54
CA ILE A 285 22.38 10.99 7.00
C ILE A 285 22.41 12.47 7.42
N GLU A 286 23.14 13.32 6.69
CA GLU A 286 23.21 14.77 6.97
C GLU A 286 21.89 15.50 6.69
N ASP A 287 21.03 14.95 5.82
CA ASP A 287 19.73 15.51 5.45
C ASP A 287 18.59 15.12 6.41
N LEU A 288 18.83 14.10 7.24
CA LEU A 288 17.84 13.59 8.18
C LEU A 288 17.74 14.50 9.40
N SER A 289 16.67 15.29 9.47
CA SER A 289 16.54 16.42 10.38
C SER A 289 16.60 16.03 11.87
N ASN A 290 16.11 14.85 12.27
CA ASN A 290 16.17 14.41 13.67
C ASN A 290 17.55 13.81 14.00
N VAL A 291 18.11 13.05 13.07
CA VAL A 291 19.45 12.45 13.16
C VAL A 291 20.56 13.50 13.16
N ALA A 292 20.51 14.48 12.26
CA ALA A 292 21.47 15.57 12.17
C ALA A 292 21.50 16.44 13.43
N ARG A 293 20.36 16.55 14.14
CA ARG A 293 20.24 17.26 15.43
C ARG A 293 20.74 16.48 16.64
N ALA A 294 21.07 15.20 16.50
CA ALA A 294 21.65 14.41 17.60
C ALA A 294 23.09 14.85 17.91
N ALA A 295 23.84 15.33 16.90
CA ALA A 295 25.24 15.77 16.99
C ALA A 295 26.20 14.80 17.73
N ASP A 296 25.81 13.52 17.87
CA ASP A 296 26.59 12.50 18.56
C ASP A 296 27.41 11.70 17.53
N GLU A 297 28.74 11.81 17.62
CA GLU A 297 29.65 11.15 16.68
C GLU A 297 29.58 9.61 16.76
N SER A 298 29.27 9.04 17.93
CA SER A 298 29.16 7.59 18.10
C SER A 298 27.90 7.05 17.42
N PHE A 299 26.78 7.76 17.54
CA PHE A 299 25.54 7.46 16.84
C PHE A 299 25.72 7.49 15.31
N LEU A 300 26.30 8.58 14.79
CA LEU A 300 26.58 8.72 13.36
C LEU A 300 27.57 7.66 12.85
N ALA A 301 28.55 7.26 13.66
CA ALA A 301 29.50 6.22 13.30
C ALA A 301 28.82 4.84 13.15
N ILE A 302 27.91 4.48 14.07
CA ILE A 302 27.18 3.21 14.01
C ILE A 302 26.25 3.20 12.78
N LEU A 303 25.50 4.28 12.54
CA LEU A 303 24.64 4.39 11.35
C LEU A 303 25.42 4.20 10.06
N ARG A 304 26.58 4.86 9.92
CA ARG A 304 27.45 4.70 8.75
C ARG A 304 27.94 3.27 8.56
N GLU A 305 28.26 2.56 9.64
CA GLU A 305 28.69 1.17 9.57
C GLU A 305 27.53 0.23 9.21
N GLN A 306 26.35 0.43 9.81
CA GLN A 306 25.13 -0.30 9.48
C GLN A 306 24.75 -0.10 8.01
N SER A 307 24.74 1.14 7.50
CA SER A 307 24.50 1.42 6.08
C SER A 307 25.50 0.72 5.17
N LYS A 308 26.79 0.69 5.53
CA LYS A 308 27.81 -0.03 4.77
C LYS A 308 27.58 -1.54 4.79
N GLN A 309 27.19 -2.09 5.93
CA GLN A 309 26.85 -3.50 6.05
C GLN A 309 25.69 -3.86 5.13
N LEU A 310 24.59 -3.10 5.19
CA LEU A 310 23.39 -3.36 4.39
C LEU A 310 23.70 -3.38 2.89
N ILE A 311 24.53 -2.45 2.41
CA ILE A 311 24.93 -2.39 1.00
C ILE A 311 25.90 -3.51 0.63
N LYS A 312 26.99 -3.67 1.40
CA LYS A 312 28.13 -4.50 0.97
C LYS A 312 28.01 -5.96 1.36
N LYS A 313 27.38 -6.26 2.50
CA LYS A 313 27.23 -7.62 3.04
C LYS A 313 25.85 -8.15 2.73
N ASP A 314 24.81 -7.36 2.99
CA ASP A 314 23.43 -7.86 2.95
C ASP A 314 22.76 -7.68 1.58
N GLY A 315 23.42 -6.97 0.66
CA GLY A 315 23.06 -6.90 -0.76
C GLY A 315 21.94 -5.90 -1.09
N TRP A 316 21.58 -5.03 -0.15
CA TRP A 316 20.61 -3.97 -0.38
C TRP A 316 21.16 -2.90 -1.32
N ASP A 317 20.26 -2.31 -2.12
CA ASP A 317 20.59 -1.09 -2.86
C ASP A 317 20.48 0.15 -1.96
N ARG A 318 20.83 1.31 -2.52
CA ARG A 318 20.82 2.57 -1.77
C ARG A 318 19.42 3.01 -1.36
N ARG A 319 18.41 2.80 -2.22
CA ARG A 319 17.01 3.17 -1.90
C ARG A 319 16.51 2.43 -0.67
N ALA A 320 16.79 1.13 -0.58
CA ALA A 320 16.50 0.34 0.60
C ALA A 320 17.23 0.88 1.85
N VAL A 321 18.52 1.21 1.73
CA VAL A 321 19.25 1.80 2.87
C VAL A 321 18.71 3.17 3.28
N PHE A 322 18.22 3.99 2.34
CA PHE A 322 17.57 5.25 2.69
C PHE A 322 16.25 5.02 3.44
N ALA A 323 15.46 4.02 3.06
CA ALA A 323 14.27 3.63 3.81
C ALA A 323 14.61 3.21 5.25
N TYR A 324 15.70 2.46 5.45
CA TYR A 324 16.20 2.15 6.79
C TYR A 324 16.54 3.42 7.59
N LEU A 325 17.27 4.35 6.97
CA LEU A 325 17.67 5.59 7.63
C LEU A 325 16.48 6.51 7.95
N GLU A 326 15.47 6.56 7.08
CA GLU A 326 14.22 7.26 7.32
C GLU A 326 13.42 6.64 8.47
N ALA A 327 13.39 5.31 8.58
CA ALA A 327 12.75 4.63 9.71
C ALA A 327 13.43 5.01 11.03
N ILE A 328 14.77 5.09 11.06
CA ILE A 328 15.51 5.63 12.21
C ILE A 328 15.11 7.08 12.48
N ASP A 329 15.12 7.96 11.48
CA ASP A 329 14.81 9.39 11.62
C ASP A 329 13.40 9.63 12.17
N ALA A 330 12.42 8.83 11.73
CA ALA A 330 11.04 8.88 12.22
C ALA A 330 10.95 8.50 13.70
N ARG A 331 11.50 7.34 14.09
CA ARG A 331 11.49 6.88 15.49
C ARG A 331 12.25 7.83 16.42
N PHE A 332 13.33 8.43 15.92
CA PHE A 332 14.04 9.48 16.65
C PHE A 332 13.22 10.75 16.86
N GLY A 333 12.32 11.07 15.93
CA GLY A 333 11.38 12.19 16.04
C GLY A 333 10.37 12.00 17.16
N GLU A 334 9.81 10.79 17.30
CA GLU A 334 8.80 10.46 18.32
C GLU A 334 9.29 10.72 19.76
N PHE A 335 10.56 10.44 20.06
CA PHE A 335 11.12 10.73 21.40
C PHE A 335 11.17 12.22 21.74
N ARG A 336 11.15 13.12 20.74
CA ARG A 336 11.31 14.57 20.93
C ARG A 336 9.98 15.31 21.08
N GLU A 337 8.88 14.81 20.52
CA GLU A 337 7.57 15.45 20.64
C GLU A 337 7.07 15.49 22.10
N ASP A 338 7.41 14.46 22.88
CA ASP A 338 6.98 14.34 24.28
C ASP A 338 7.99 14.85 25.33
N SER A 339 9.20 15.29 24.93
CA SER A 339 10.26 15.60 25.90
C SER A 339 10.91 16.98 25.75
N LEU A 340 10.68 17.84 26.76
CA LEU A 340 11.48 19.06 27.03
C LEU A 340 12.88 18.73 27.60
N THR A 341 13.29 17.46 27.60
CA THR A 341 14.50 16.94 28.25
C THR A 341 15.37 16.20 27.26
N GLU A 342 16.70 16.33 27.39
CA GLU A 342 17.67 15.57 26.60
C GLU A 342 17.41 14.06 26.70
N ILE A 343 17.24 13.39 25.55
CA ILE A 343 17.07 11.94 25.46
C ILE A 343 18.39 11.28 25.89
N PRO A 344 18.38 10.34 26.86
CA PRO A 344 19.59 9.64 27.28
C PRO A 344 20.23 8.86 26.12
N GLN A 345 21.57 8.84 26.08
CA GLN A 345 22.33 8.13 25.04
C GLN A 345 21.96 6.66 24.90
N GLU A 346 21.76 5.98 26.02
CA GLU A 346 21.38 4.57 26.04
C GLU A 346 20.04 4.30 25.33
N THR A 347 19.07 5.21 25.46
CA THR A 347 17.73 5.06 24.87
C THR A 347 17.81 5.05 23.35
N TYR A 348 18.52 6.01 22.78
CA TYR A 348 18.57 6.16 21.34
C TYR A 348 19.52 5.14 20.68
N LEU A 349 20.58 4.71 21.38
CA LEU A 349 21.44 3.61 20.93
C LEU A 349 20.69 2.28 20.92
N LYS A 350 19.81 2.06 21.89
CA LYS A 350 18.94 0.90 21.90
C LYS A 350 17.94 0.93 20.74
N GLU A 351 17.32 2.08 20.46
CA GLU A 351 16.41 2.19 19.32
C GLU A 351 17.13 1.89 17.99
N LEU A 352 18.38 2.34 17.85
CA LEU A 352 19.23 2.03 16.71
C LEU A 352 19.47 0.53 16.55
N GLU A 353 19.74 -0.16 17.66
CA GLU A 353 19.92 -1.61 17.70
C GLU A 353 18.63 -2.35 17.34
N ASP A 354 17.51 -1.97 17.97
CA ASP A 354 16.19 -2.59 17.77
C ASP A 354 15.72 -2.39 16.32
N THR A 355 15.82 -1.18 15.77
CA THR A 355 15.47 -0.89 14.36
C THR A 355 16.39 -1.66 13.39
N PHE A 356 17.69 -1.78 13.68
CA PHE A 356 18.60 -2.56 12.84
C PHE A 356 18.31 -4.07 12.93
N ALA A 357 17.86 -4.57 14.09
CA ALA A 357 17.43 -5.94 14.23
C ALA A 357 16.19 -6.25 13.37
N GLU A 358 15.25 -5.31 13.26
CA GLU A 358 14.09 -5.43 12.36
C GLU A 358 14.49 -5.57 10.89
N VAL A 359 15.59 -4.92 10.46
CA VAL A 359 16.15 -5.11 9.11
C VAL A 359 16.57 -6.56 8.86
N HIS A 360 16.78 -7.39 9.89
CA HIS A 360 17.13 -8.81 9.74
C HIS A 360 15.91 -9.74 9.91
N LYS A 361 14.70 -9.16 10.06
CA LYS A 361 13.43 -9.86 10.19
C LYS A 361 12.61 -9.68 8.93
N VAL A 362 12.65 -10.66 8.04
CA VAL A 362 11.90 -10.69 6.78
C VAL A 362 10.41 -10.58 7.09
N GLY A 363 9.79 -9.47 6.67
CA GLY A 363 8.39 -9.15 6.93
C GLY A 363 8.13 -8.19 8.09
N SER A 364 9.16 -7.70 8.77
CA SER A 364 9.03 -6.58 9.72
C SER A 364 8.67 -5.29 8.98
N GLY A 365 8.20 -4.26 9.71
CA GLY A 365 7.88 -2.96 9.09
C GLY A 365 9.08 -2.36 8.35
N VAL A 366 10.25 -2.32 8.99
CA VAL A 366 11.47 -1.77 8.37
C VAL A 366 11.92 -2.61 7.17
N TYR A 367 11.97 -3.94 7.29
CA TYR A 367 12.36 -4.81 6.17
C TYR A 367 11.40 -4.66 4.98
N THR A 368 10.10 -4.58 5.26
CA THR A 368 9.06 -4.44 4.23
C THR A 368 9.22 -3.12 3.50
N TYR A 369 9.41 -2.01 4.23
CA TYR A 369 9.62 -0.71 3.62
C TYR A 369 10.89 -0.68 2.75
N MET A 370 12.00 -1.21 3.26
CA MET A 370 13.25 -1.38 2.50
C MET A 370 13.04 -2.22 1.25
N PHE A 371 12.33 -3.34 1.38
CA PHE A 371 12.00 -4.20 0.25
C PHE A 371 11.21 -3.41 -0.77
N GLU A 372 10.14 -2.73 -0.42
CA GLU A 372 9.26 -2.05 -1.38
C GLU A 372 9.99 -0.97 -2.17
N VAL A 373 10.75 -0.09 -1.51
CA VAL A 373 11.44 1.02 -2.19
C VAL A 373 12.68 0.60 -2.97
N SER A 374 13.21 -0.61 -2.74
CA SER A 374 14.39 -1.10 -3.46
C SER A 374 14.14 -1.09 -4.97
N GLY A 375 15.04 -0.44 -5.71
CA GLY A 375 15.10 -0.39 -7.17
C GLY A 375 15.81 -1.60 -7.80
N LEU A 376 16.12 -2.65 -7.04
CA LEU A 376 16.63 -3.90 -7.59
C LEU A 376 15.62 -4.50 -8.57
N LYS A 377 16.13 -5.08 -9.66
CA LYS A 377 15.28 -5.79 -10.64
C LYS A 377 14.52 -6.90 -9.94
N ALA A 378 13.24 -7.06 -10.29
CA ALA A 378 12.32 -7.98 -9.62
C ALA A 378 12.88 -9.40 -9.37
N LYS A 379 13.60 -9.99 -10.33
CA LYS A 379 14.20 -11.32 -10.15
C LYS A 379 15.36 -11.32 -9.13
N GLU A 380 16.24 -10.32 -9.18
CA GLU A 380 17.34 -10.15 -8.22
C GLU A 380 16.78 -9.87 -6.82
N LYS A 381 15.77 -9.01 -6.73
CA LYS A 381 15.08 -8.64 -5.50
C LYS A 381 14.39 -9.83 -4.82
N ALA A 382 13.69 -10.68 -5.58
CA ALA A 382 13.11 -11.91 -5.04
C ALA A 382 14.17 -12.90 -4.52
N LEU A 383 15.27 -13.06 -5.25
CA LEU A 383 16.38 -13.93 -4.85
C LEU A 383 17.20 -13.38 -3.67
N LEU A 384 17.23 -12.05 -3.49
CA LEU A 384 17.93 -11.40 -2.38
C LEU A 384 17.37 -11.86 -1.04
N VAL A 385 16.04 -11.90 -0.89
CA VAL A 385 15.37 -12.38 0.35
C VAL A 385 15.86 -13.77 0.71
N ILE A 386 15.87 -14.69 -0.27
CA ILE A 386 16.33 -16.07 -0.07
C ILE A 386 17.82 -16.11 0.26
N SER A 387 18.63 -15.27 -0.38
CA SER A 387 20.07 -15.17 -0.15
C SER A 387 20.39 -14.67 1.27
N GLN A 388 19.69 -13.64 1.74
CA GLN A 388 19.85 -13.07 3.08
C GLN A 388 19.50 -14.09 4.17
N MET A 389 18.49 -14.93 3.93
CA MET A 389 18.15 -16.08 4.78
C MET A 389 19.12 -17.27 4.61
N GLY A 390 20.24 -17.09 3.90
CA GLY A 390 21.27 -18.10 3.67
C GLY A 390 20.79 -19.28 2.82
N GLY A 391 19.92 -19.01 1.84
CA GLY A 391 19.26 -20.02 1.03
C GLY A 391 20.19 -20.73 0.04
N TYR A 392 20.34 -22.05 0.19
CA TYR A 392 21.07 -22.90 -0.75
C TYR A 392 20.29 -24.20 -1.08
N MET A 393 20.54 -24.76 -2.26
CA MET A 393 19.99 -26.07 -2.63
C MET A 393 20.96 -27.17 -2.20
N ASP A 394 20.49 -28.14 -1.44
CA ASP A 394 21.31 -29.29 -1.06
C ASP A 394 21.38 -30.37 -2.15
N GLY A 395 22.14 -31.44 -1.89
CA GLY A 395 22.33 -32.56 -2.83
C GLY A 395 21.06 -33.37 -3.14
N ASN A 396 19.97 -33.18 -2.40
CA ASN A 396 18.67 -33.80 -2.63
C ASN A 396 17.64 -32.80 -3.19
N GLU A 397 18.12 -31.69 -3.76
CA GLU A 397 17.30 -30.64 -4.35
C GLU A 397 16.31 -30.03 -3.35
N MET A 398 16.65 -29.98 -2.06
CA MET A 398 15.87 -29.29 -1.04
C MET A 398 16.52 -27.94 -0.72
N LEU A 399 15.70 -26.88 -0.71
CA LEU A 399 16.11 -25.57 -0.24
C LEU A 399 16.35 -25.63 1.28
N GLN A 400 17.53 -25.21 1.71
CA GLN A 400 17.92 -25.02 3.10
C GLN A 400 18.11 -23.52 3.36
N LEU A 401 17.67 -23.03 4.52
CA LEU A 401 17.89 -21.66 4.98
C LEU A 401 18.82 -21.69 6.19
N ALA A 402 20.01 -21.10 6.07
CA ALA A 402 21.07 -21.15 7.09
C ALA A 402 21.71 -19.78 7.38
N GLY A 403 21.02 -18.69 7.03
CA GLY A 403 21.50 -17.32 7.19
C GLY A 403 21.09 -16.69 8.52
N GLU A 404 21.55 -15.45 8.72
CA GLU A 404 21.24 -14.64 9.91
C GLU A 404 19.81 -14.11 9.86
N TYR A 405 19.29 -13.84 8.65
CA TYR A 405 17.94 -13.34 8.47
C TYR A 405 16.91 -14.44 8.74
N GLN A 406 15.82 -14.07 9.38
CA GLN A 406 14.70 -14.95 9.72
C GLN A 406 13.40 -14.27 9.35
N PHE A 407 12.30 -15.01 9.20
CA PHE A 407 10.99 -14.37 9.18
C PHE A 407 10.75 -13.63 10.49
N ASP A 408 10.08 -12.50 10.40
CA ASP A 408 9.50 -11.87 11.58
C ASP A 408 8.45 -12.80 12.19
N SER A 409 8.55 -13.09 13.49
CA SER A 409 7.58 -13.93 14.18
C SER A 409 6.19 -13.29 14.20
N GLU A 410 6.12 -11.96 14.14
CA GLU A 410 4.89 -11.21 14.19
C GLU A 410 4.25 -11.00 12.80
N MET A 411 4.89 -11.44 11.71
CA MET A 411 4.34 -11.30 10.36
C MET A 411 3.09 -12.18 10.18
N PRO A 412 1.86 -11.61 10.06
CA PRO A 412 0.66 -12.41 9.86
C PRO A 412 0.58 -13.00 8.44
N PRO A 413 -0.22 -14.07 8.23
CA PRO A 413 -0.42 -14.67 6.91
C PRO A 413 -1.02 -13.75 5.83
N HIS A 414 -1.53 -12.58 6.19
CA HIS A 414 -2.04 -11.56 5.27
C HIS A 414 -1.15 -10.32 5.20
N ALA A 415 0.09 -10.39 5.70
CA ALA A 415 1.00 -9.27 5.77
C ALA A 415 1.30 -8.65 4.39
N GLU A 416 1.47 -7.34 4.39
CA GLU A 416 1.85 -6.53 3.23
C GLU A 416 3.12 -7.06 2.53
N PHE A 417 4.15 -7.44 3.30
CA PHE A 417 5.36 -8.04 2.76
C PHE A 417 5.08 -9.25 1.86
N LEU A 418 4.15 -10.11 2.23
CA LEU A 418 3.82 -11.30 1.44
C LEU A 418 3.17 -10.91 0.11
N GLU A 419 2.36 -9.85 0.09
CA GLU A 419 1.79 -9.31 -1.13
C GLU A 419 2.86 -8.69 -2.03
N SER A 420 3.74 -7.88 -1.45
CA SER A 420 4.86 -7.21 -2.13
C SER A 420 5.85 -8.23 -2.70
N TYR A 421 6.19 -9.27 -1.94
CA TYR A 421 7.05 -10.36 -2.40
C TYR A 421 6.38 -11.18 -3.51
N ALA A 422 5.09 -11.51 -3.37
CA ALA A 422 4.35 -12.20 -4.43
C ALA A 422 4.25 -11.37 -5.72
N ALA A 423 4.02 -10.06 -5.60
CA ALA A 423 4.04 -9.13 -6.73
C ALA A 423 5.41 -9.09 -7.41
N CYS A 424 6.49 -9.00 -6.63
CA CYS A 424 7.85 -9.04 -7.12
C CYS A 424 8.13 -10.32 -7.94
N VAL A 425 7.67 -11.49 -7.46
CA VAL A 425 7.81 -12.75 -8.23
C VAL A 425 6.96 -12.73 -9.50
N ARG A 426 5.73 -12.19 -9.47
CA ARG A 426 4.92 -12.04 -10.69
C ARG A 426 5.65 -11.19 -11.73
N THR A 427 6.14 -10.02 -11.35
CA THR A 427 6.90 -9.10 -12.23
C THR A 427 8.15 -9.78 -12.79
N ALA A 428 8.89 -10.52 -11.96
CA ALA A 428 10.13 -11.20 -12.36
C ALA A 428 9.93 -12.26 -13.46
N TRP A 429 8.74 -12.88 -13.56
CA TRP A 429 8.40 -13.89 -14.57
C TRP A 429 7.37 -13.42 -15.61
N GLN A 430 6.97 -12.15 -15.58
CA GLN A 430 6.14 -11.56 -16.62
C GLN A 430 6.97 -11.26 -17.88
N LYS A 431 6.38 -11.46 -19.04
CA LYS A 431 6.94 -11.05 -20.33
C LYS A 431 6.49 -9.62 -20.63
N LYS A 432 7.23 -8.94 -21.50
CA LYS A 432 6.82 -7.62 -22.04
C LYS A 432 5.41 -7.61 -22.65
N SER A 433 4.90 -8.77 -23.08
CA SER A 433 3.54 -8.93 -23.61
C SER A 433 2.45 -9.07 -22.53
N GLY A 434 2.78 -8.96 -21.24
CA GLY A 434 1.89 -9.21 -20.11
C GLY A 434 1.70 -10.69 -19.73
N ALA A 435 1.99 -11.62 -20.65
CA ALA A 435 1.92 -13.07 -20.43
C ALA A 435 3.04 -13.59 -19.50
N TYR A 436 2.87 -14.77 -18.90
CA TYR A 436 3.80 -15.29 -17.91
C TYR A 436 4.73 -16.37 -18.47
N LYS A 437 5.96 -16.43 -17.93
CA LYS A 437 6.88 -17.57 -18.08
C LYS A 437 6.59 -18.58 -16.97
N ILE A 438 6.79 -19.86 -17.27
CA ILE A 438 6.78 -20.88 -16.21
C ILE A 438 7.94 -20.58 -15.26
N LEU A 439 7.67 -20.57 -13.96
CA LEU A 439 8.71 -20.41 -12.95
C LEU A 439 9.75 -21.52 -13.12
N ASP A 440 11.00 -21.11 -13.32
CA ASP A 440 12.15 -21.96 -13.62
C ASP A 440 13.20 -21.98 -12.51
N ASP A 441 12.99 -21.19 -11.45
CA ASP A 441 13.90 -21.10 -10.30
C ASP A 441 13.44 -21.96 -9.14
N GLN A 442 14.25 -22.97 -8.81
CA GLN A 442 13.92 -23.96 -7.77
C GLN A 442 13.89 -23.36 -6.36
N LYS A 443 14.74 -22.37 -6.07
CA LYS A 443 14.79 -21.73 -4.75
C LYS A 443 13.50 -20.94 -4.54
N VAL A 444 13.12 -20.13 -5.52
CA VAL A 444 11.87 -19.35 -5.47
C VAL A 444 10.66 -20.28 -5.32
N HIS A 445 10.61 -21.37 -6.09
CA HIS A 445 9.52 -22.36 -5.95
C HIS A 445 9.41 -22.94 -4.53
N GLN A 446 10.54 -23.40 -3.96
CA GLN A 446 10.53 -24.03 -2.63
C GLN A 446 10.44 -23.02 -1.48
N PHE A 447 10.80 -21.76 -1.69
CA PHE A 447 10.64 -20.71 -0.67
C PHE A 447 9.18 -20.51 -0.26
N ARG A 448 8.23 -20.76 -1.17
CA ARG A 448 6.78 -20.78 -0.89
C ARG A 448 6.40 -21.76 0.24
N MET A 449 7.14 -22.86 0.38
CA MET A 449 6.93 -23.83 1.46
C MET A 449 7.41 -23.25 2.80
N TYR A 450 8.47 -22.47 2.82
CA TYR A 450 8.97 -21.81 4.03
C TYR A 450 8.06 -20.65 4.48
N ILE A 451 7.50 -19.89 3.54
CA ILE A 451 6.45 -18.91 3.85
C ILE A 451 5.23 -19.61 4.46
N ASP A 452 4.82 -20.73 3.89
CA ASP A 452 3.75 -21.56 4.44
C ASP A 452 4.07 -22.01 5.89
N ARG A 453 5.28 -22.50 6.16
CA ARG A 453 5.73 -22.84 7.52
C ARG A 453 5.52 -21.69 8.49
N GLN A 454 5.93 -20.49 8.10
CA GLN A 454 5.78 -19.28 8.91
C GLN A 454 4.30 -18.97 9.17
N ASN A 455 3.45 -19.02 8.15
CA ASN A 455 2.02 -18.76 8.28
C ASN A 455 1.33 -19.74 9.24
N ILE A 456 1.65 -21.03 9.12
CA ILE A 456 1.15 -22.08 10.01
C ILE A 456 1.60 -21.85 11.45
N GLN A 457 2.89 -21.54 11.65
CA GLN A 457 3.45 -21.27 12.96
C GLN A 457 2.81 -20.04 13.60
N TYR A 458 2.63 -18.95 12.84
CA TYR A 458 1.98 -17.73 13.28
C TYR A 458 0.58 -18.00 13.84
N VAL A 459 -0.26 -18.71 13.09
CA VAL A 459 -1.63 -19.03 13.55
C VAL A 459 -1.57 -19.92 14.80
N ARG A 460 -0.64 -20.88 14.85
CA ARG A 460 -0.50 -21.80 15.98
C ARG A 460 -0.03 -21.13 17.26
N SER A 461 0.86 -20.13 17.18
CA SER A 461 1.47 -19.47 18.34
C SER A 461 0.69 -18.28 18.86
N HIS A 462 0.01 -17.52 17.99
CA HIS A 462 -0.64 -16.26 18.37
C HIS A 462 -2.12 -16.40 18.74
N PHE A 463 -2.77 -17.52 18.36
CA PHE A 463 -4.20 -17.70 18.58
C PHE A 463 -4.51 -18.90 19.45
N ALA A 464 -5.41 -18.69 20.41
CA ALA A 464 -5.98 -19.76 21.22
C ALA A 464 -7.01 -20.56 20.42
N GLY A 465 -7.15 -21.86 20.70
CA GLY A 465 -8.12 -22.74 20.04
C GLY A 465 -7.80 -24.21 20.35
N LYS A 466 -8.81 -25.09 20.34
CA LYS A 466 -8.60 -26.53 20.56
C LYS A 466 -8.03 -27.24 19.34
N THR A 467 -8.31 -26.70 18.16
CA THR A 467 -7.84 -27.20 16.86
C THR A 467 -7.18 -26.06 16.08
N ASP A 468 -6.35 -26.40 15.10
CA ASP A 468 -5.72 -25.40 14.23
C ASP A 468 -6.77 -24.58 13.46
N TYR A 469 -7.88 -25.19 13.05
CA TYR A 469 -8.99 -24.48 12.40
C TYR A 469 -9.68 -23.48 13.35
N GLU A 470 -9.89 -23.84 14.63
CA GLU A 470 -10.44 -22.88 15.60
C GLU A 470 -9.47 -21.70 15.80
N LYS A 471 -8.16 -21.95 15.80
CA LYS A 471 -7.14 -20.88 15.83
C LYS A 471 -7.21 -20.00 14.58
N LEU A 472 -7.34 -20.60 13.39
CA LEU A 472 -7.49 -19.87 12.13
C LEU A 472 -8.77 -19.02 12.11
N GLN A 473 -9.87 -19.50 12.69
CA GLN A 473 -11.10 -18.74 12.85
C GLN A 473 -10.92 -17.55 13.80
N ASN A 474 -10.20 -17.74 14.92
CA ASN A 474 -9.91 -16.66 15.85
C ASN A 474 -8.95 -15.62 15.25
N TYR A 475 -8.00 -16.06 14.43
CA TYR A 475 -7.16 -15.20 13.61
C TYR A 475 -8.00 -14.32 12.68
N ALA A 476 -8.88 -14.92 11.87
CA ALA A 476 -9.76 -14.17 10.98
C ALA A 476 -10.68 -13.20 11.73
N LYS A 477 -11.14 -13.60 12.93
CA LYS A 477 -11.95 -12.74 13.79
C LYS A 477 -11.18 -11.55 14.34
N GLN A 478 -9.95 -11.74 14.80
CA GLN A 478 -9.13 -10.67 15.38
C GLN A 478 -8.79 -9.59 14.35
N TYR A 479 -8.58 -9.99 13.10
CA TYR A 479 -8.29 -9.08 11.99
C TYR A 479 -9.54 -8.72 11.17
N GLU A 480 -10.73 -9.02 11.71
CA GLU A 480 -12.04 -8.59 11.18
C GLU A 480 -12.29 -8.91 9.70
N PHE A 481 -11.72 -10.01 9.19
CA PHE A 481 -11.94 -10.44 7.81
C PHE A 481 -12.60 -11.82 7.71
N SER A 482 -13.11 -12.12 6.51
CA SER A 482 -13.62 -13.45 6.18
C SER A 482 -12.58 -14.29 5.44
N LEU A 483 -12.38 -15.53 5.92
CA LEU A 483 -11.59 -16.53 5.19
C LEU A 483 -12.29 -16.92 3.88
N TYR A 484 -11.50 -17.25 2.86
CA TYR A 484 -12.01 -17.72 1.59
C TYR A 484 -12.15 -19.25 1.58
N TYR A 485 -13.33 -19.74 1.18
CA TYR A 485 -13.67 -21.15 1.10
C TYR A 485 -14.11 -21.52 -0.32
N GLY A 486 -14.06 -22.81 -0.64
CA GLY A 486 -14.66 -23.35 -1.87
C GLY A 486 -13.74 -23.36 -3.09
N GLU A 487 -12.47 -22.93 -2.95
CA GLU A 487 -11.43 -23.29 -3.92
C GLU A 487 -11.29 -24.83 -3.98
N PRO A 488 -11.12 -25.43 -5.18
CA PRO A 488 -11.02 -26.89 -5.28
C PRO A 488 -9.85 -27.49 -4.48
N SER A 489 -10.16 -28.27 -3.46
CA SER A 489 -9.18 -28.94 -2.59
C SER A 489 -8.80 -30.35 -3.10
N ARG A 490 -9.23 -30.73 -4.31
CA ARG A 490 -8.92 -32.02 -4.97
C ARG A 490 -7.43 -32.35 -5.00
N HIS A 491 -6.58 -31.33 -5.14
CA HIS A 491 -5.14 -31.52 -5.17
C HIS A 491 -4.56 -31.84 -3.79
N HIS A 492 -5.32 -31.67 -2.72
CA HIS A 492 -4.95 -32.00 -1.35
C HIS A 492 -5.75 -33.19 -0.84
N ASN A 493 -6.27 -34.05 -1.71
CA ASN A 493 -7.00 -35.25 -1.31
C ASN A 493 -6.41 -36.49 -1.98
N LYS A 494 -5.10 -36.68 -1.84
CA LYS A 494 -4.35 -37.71 -2.56
C LYS A 494 -4.82 -39.11 -2.19
N ILE A 495 -4.86 -39.96 -3.21
CA ILE A 495 -5.15 -41.39 -3.08
C ILE A 495 -4.00 -42.20 -3.65
N LEU A 496 -3.85 -43.44 -3.20
CA LEU A 496 -2.92 -44.37 -3.84
C LEU A 496 -3.27 -44.50 -5.34
N ARG A 497 -2.26 -44.65 -6.20
CA ARG A 497 -2.49 -44.75 -7.66
C ARG A 497 -3.51 -45.82 -8.08
N LYS A 498 -3.57 -46.93 -7.33
CA LYS A 498 -4.53 -48.04 -7.51
C LYS A 498 -5.78 -47.93 -6.62
N GLY A 499 -5.88 -46.91 -5.78
CA GLY A 499 -7.01 -46.65 -4.90
C GLY A 499 -8.17 -45.97 -5.63
N ARG A 500 -9.31 -45.91 -4.94
CA ARG A 500 -10.50 -45.15 -5.33
C ARG A 500 -10.70 -44.00 -4.36
N PHE A 501 -11.20 -42.89 -4.86
CA PHE A 501 -11.58 -41.77 -4.01
C PHE A 501 -12.93 -42.07 -3.37
N GLU A 502 -13.03 -41.89 -2.05
CA GLU A 502 -14.24 -42.18 -1.28
C GLU A 502 -14.92 -40.89 -0.81
N VAL A 503 -14.16 -40.02 -0.14
CA VAL A 503 -14.65 -38.80 0.47
C VAL A 503 -13.56 -37.72 0.50
N GLN A 504 -13.98 -36.46 0.51
CA GLN A 504 -13.10 -35.33 0.79
C GLN A 504 -12.70 -35.40 2.27
N GLU A 505 -11.42 -35.61 2.52
CA GLU A 505 -10.85 -35.65 3.88
C GLU A 505 -10.28 -34.28 4.27
N TYR A 506 -9.74 -33.56 3.28
CA TYR A 506 -9.08 -32.28 3.51
C TYR A 506 -9.78 -31.17 2.72
N ASP A 507 -9.92 -29.99 3.33
CA ASP A 507 -10.43 -28.78 2.69
C ASP A 507 -9.34 -27.72 2.60
N LYS A 508 -9.49 -26.78 1.66
CA LYS A 508 -8.54 -25.69 1.44
C LYS A 508 -9.19 -24.36 1.79
N VAL A 509 -8.55 -23.63 2.71
CA VAL A 509 -9.01 -22.32 3.18
C VAL A 509 -7.92 -21.30 2.94
N LEU A 510 -8.27 -20.08 2.50
CA LEU A 510 -7.30 -19.04 2.18
C LEU A 510 -7.56 -17.75 2.95
N THR A 511 -6.53 -16.91 3.08
CA THR A 511 -6.65 -15.50 3.47
C THR A 511 -7.42 -14.69 2.43
N PRO A 512 -7.91 -13.47 2.77
CA PRO A 512 -8.67 -12.63 1.84
C PRO A 512 -7.95 -12.32 0.53
N ASN A 513 -6.64 -12.06 0.60
CA ASN A 513 -5.77 -11.83 -0.57
C ASN A 513 -5.47 -13.10 -1.38
N ARG A 514 -5.93 -14.28 -0.91
CA ARG A 514 -5.81 -15.60 -1.55
C ARG A 514 -4.37 -16.06 -1.83
N LEU A 515 -3.40 -15.49 -1.12
CA LEU A 515 -2.00 -15.88 -1.23
C LEU A 515 -1.65 -16.99 -0.24
N SER A 516 -2.06 -16.84 1.02
CA SER A 516 -1.81 -17.85 2.05
C SER A 516 -2.92 -18.90 2.04
N GLU A 517 -2.55 -20.16 1.91
CA GLU A 517 -3.44 -21.32 1.90
C GLU A 517 -3.23 -22.15 3.18
N PHE A 518 -4.28 -22.79 3.67
CA PHE A 518 -4.25 -23.73 4.78
C PHE A 518 -5.03 -24.98 4.41
N ILE A 519 -4.42 -26.16 4.56
CA ILE A 519 -5.11 -27.43 4.35
C ILE A 519 -5.62 -27.96 5.68
N ILE A 520 -6.94 -28.19 5.78
CA ILE A 520 -7.59 -28.54 7.03
C ILE A 520 -8.14 -29.96 6.93
N ASP A 521 -7.79 -30.81 7.89
CA ASP A 521 -8.49 -32.07 8.09
C ASP A 521 -9.88 -31.80 8.64
N VAL A 522 -10.91 -32.12 7.84
CA VAL A 522 -12.30 -31.72 8.12
C VAL A 522 -12.89 -32.43 9.34
N LYS A 523 -12.29 -33.53 9.81
CA LYS A 523 -12.74 -34.28 10.98
C LYS A 523 -12.08 -33.77 12.26
N THR A 524 -10.79 -33.48 12.20
CA THR A 524 -9.98 -33.13 13.38
C THR A 524 -9.79 -31.62 13.55
N GLY A 525 -9.91 -30.86 12.47
CA GLY A 525 -9.59 -29.43 12.41
C GLY A 525 -8.08 -29.15 12.50
N ALA A 526 -7.21 -30.16 12.35
CA ALA A 526 -5.77 -29.97 12.30
C ALA A 526 -5.32 -29.47 10.93
N PHE A 527 -4.23 -28.71 10.88
CA PHE A 527 -3.56 -28.43 9.61
C PHE A 527 -2.87 -29.69 9.07
N ILE A 528 -2.89 -29.85 7.75
CA ILE A 528 -2.23 -30.94 7.03
C ILE A 528 -1.02 -30.36 6.31
N THR A 529 0.12 -30.41 7.00
CA THR A 529 1.37 -29.81 6.53
C THR A 529 2.55 -30.78 6.61
N GLU A 530 3.53 -30.61 5.72
CA GLU A 530 4.75 -31.44 5.72
C GLU A 530 5.64 -31.09 6.90
N TRP A 531 5.53 -29.88 7.45
CA TRP A 531 6.36 -29.42 8.55
C TRP A 531 6.15 -30.21 9.85
N ASP A 532 5.00 -30.89 9.97
CA ASP A 532 4.73 -31.83 11.07
C ASP A 532 5.40 -33.20 10.87
N ILE A 533 5.90 -33.48 9.65
CA ILE A 533 6.55 -34.74 9.26
C ILE A 533 8.05 -34.56 9.01
N LEU A 534 8.46 -33.43 8.43
CA LEU A 534 9.84 -33.13 8.09
C LEU A 534 10.70 -33.09 9.36
N LYS A 535 11.80 -33.82 9.34
CA LYS A 535 12.76 -33.83 10.46
C LYS A 535 13.75 -32.69 10.28
N VAL A 536 14.15 -32.10 11.40
CA VAL A 536 15.20 -31.08 11.46
C VAL A 536 16.42 -31.70 12.14
N ASP A 537 17.59 -31.51 11.53
CA ASP A 537 18.89 -31.79 12.08
C ASP A 537 19.57 -30.45 12.40
N GLU A 538 20.13 -30.32 13.61
CA GLU A 538 20.68 -29.04 14.10
C GLU A 538 21.89 -28.54 13.29
N VAL A 539 22.59 -29.43 12.59
CA VAL A 539 23.80 -29.09 11.82
C VAL A 539 23.49 -28.90 10.34
N THR A 540 22.62 -29.73 9.78
CA THR A 540 22.38 -29.83 8.34
C THR A 540 21.03 -29.25 7.88
N GLY A 541 20.18 -28.82 8.80
CA GLY A 541 18.88 -28.22 8.49
C GLY A 541 17.79 -29.26 8.30
N ILE A 542 16.90 -29.06 7.31
CA ILE A 542 15.83 -30.01 7.02
C ILE A 542 16.43 -31.30 6.44
N VAL A 543 16.10 -32.45 7.03
CA VAL A 543 16.56 -33.74 6.52
C VAL A 543 15.98 -33.97 5.13
N SER A 544 16.80 -33.99 4.07
CA SER A 544 16.30 -34.06 2.69
C SER A 544 16.40 -35.45 2.05
N ASN A 545 17.00 -36.44 2.74
CA ASN A 545 17.06 -37.81 2.25
C ASN A 545 15.69 -38.49 2.36
N SER A 546 15.12 -38.88 1.22
CA SER A 546 13.82 -39.56 1.15
C SER A 546 13.74 -40.88 1.94
N GLU A 547 14.87 -41.56 2.19
CA GLU A 547 14.93 -42.80 2.99
C GLU A 547 14.73 -42.56 4.49
N ALA A 548 14.94 -41.32 4.96
CA ALA A 548 14.70 -40.94 6.35
C ALA A 548 13.20 -40.81 6.68
N TYR A 549 12.36 -40.81 5.65
CA TYR A 549 10.91 -40.65 5.75
C TYR A 549 10.19 -42.00 5.62
N PRO A 550 8.98 -42.12 6.20
CA PRO A 550 8.22 -43.37 6.25
C PRO A 550 8.02 -44.01 4.88
N LYS A 551 7.70 -45.31 4.88
CA LYS A 551 7.38 -46.05 3.64
C LYS A 551 6.35 -45.25 2.83
N GLN A 552 6.62 -45.01 1.55
CA GLN A 552 5.85 -44.11 0.68
C GLN A 552 4.31 -44.22 0.72
N LYS A 553 3.75 -45.36 1.18
CA LYS A 553 2.31 -45.65 1.25
C LYS A 553 1.70 -45.47 2.65
N THR A 554 2.36 -44.80 3.58
CA THR A 554 1.80 -44.46 4.91
C THR A 554 1.03 -43.14 4.88
N ILE A 555 0.32 -42.85 5.98
CA ILE A 555 -0.36 -41.56 6.17
C ILE A 555 0.62 -40.39 6.14
N GLU A 556 1.81 -40.53 6.74
CA GLU A 556 2.84 -39.47 6.74
C GLU A 556 3.33 -39.18 5.31
N GLY A 557 3.49 -40.21 4.48
CA GLY A 557 3.84 -40.06 3.07
C GLY A 557 2.73 -39.40 2.24
N LYS A 558 1.46 -39.58 2.64
CA LYS A 558 0.30 -38.87 2.09
C LYS A 558 0.33 -37.39 2.52
N THR A 559 0.52 -37.12 3.81
CA THR A 559 0.62 -35.76 4.38
C THR A 559 1.64 -34.92 3.61
N ILE A 560 2.85 -35.42 3.35
CA ILE A 560 3.89 -34.71 2.58
C ILE A 560 3.43 -34.25 1.18
N VAL A 561 2.50 -34.95 0.53
CA VAL A 561 2.04 -34.64 -0.83
C VAL A 561 0.66 -34.00 -0.91
N ASP A 562 -0.03 -33.90 0.23
CA ASP A 562 -1.31 -33.22 0.40
C ASP A 562 -1.17 -31.81 0.98
N THR A 563 0.06 -31.36 1.26
CA THR A 563 0.32 -30.03 1.82
C THR A 563 -0.03 -28.90 0.88
N GLU A 564 -0.20 -27.74 1.48
CA GLU A 564 -0.20 -26.41 0.86
C GLU A 564 1.21 -25.90 0.52
N SER A 565 1.22 -24.74 -0.12
CA SER A 565 2.32 -23.80 -0.21
C SER A 565 1.74 -22.42 -0.51
N PHE A 566 2.34 -21.34 0.02
CA PHE A 566 1.95 -19.96 -0.29
C PHE A 566 1.85 -19.69 -1.79
N ASN A 567 0.84 -19.00 -2.32
CA ASN A 567 0.70 -18.67 -3.75
C ASN A 567 1.40 -17.36 -4.13
N TYR A 568 2.09 -17.34 -5.28
CA TYR A 568 2.57 -16.09 -5.87
C TYR A 568 1.51 -15.38 -6.70
N ALA A 569 0.46 -16.07 -7.14
CA ALA A 569 -0.66 -15.43 -7.81
C ALA A 569 -1.99 -15.98 -7.25
N PRO A 570 -2.93 -15.10 -6.89
CA PRO A 570 -4.25 -15.56 -6.47
C PRO A 570 -4.97 -16.22 -7.66
N ALA A 571 -5.90 -17.13 -7.38
CA ALA A 571 -6.50 -18.00 -8.40
C ALA A 571 -7.23 -17.26 -9.55
N ASN A 572 -7.63 -16.01 -9.33
CA ASN A 572 -8.21 -15.13 -10.37
C ASN A 572 -7.18 -14.63 -11.39
N TYR A 573 -5.87 -14.74 -11.11
CA TYR A 573 -4.79 -14.50 -12.08
C TYR A 573 -4.45 -15.82 -12.78
N GLU A 574 -5.39 -16.38 -13.54
CA GLU A 574 -5.36 -17.78 -14.02
C GLU A 574 -4.03 -18.17 -14.69
N GLU A 575 -3.51 -17.33 -15.60
CA GLU A 575 -2.23 -17.60 -16.29
C GLU A 575 -1.05 -17.57 -15.30
N ALA A 576 -0.95 -16.54 -14.47
CA ALA A 576 0.13 -16.39 -13.50
C ALA A 576 0.11 -17.53 -12.47
N HIS A 577 -1.06 -17.85 -11.92
CA HIS A 577 -1.23 -18.97 -10.99
C HIS A 577 -0.83 -20.29 -11.63
N GLN A 578 -1.22 -20.52 -12.88
CA GLN A 578 -0.81 -21.72 -13.61
C GLN A 578 0.71 -21.80 -13.82
N CYS A 579 1.33 -20.68 -14.22
CA CYS A 579 2.76 -20.60 -14.57
C CYS A 579 3.69 -20.60 -13.35
N LEU A 580 3.32 -19.92 -12.28
CA LEU A 580 4.15 -19.71 -11.09
C LEU A 580 3.85 -20.71 -9.98
N ASP A 581 2.59 -21.15 -9.87
CA ASP A 581 2.15 -21.95 -8.73
C ASP A 581 1.95 -23.43 -9.06
N VAL A 582 1.23 -23.73 -10.16
CA VAL A 582 0.78 -25.09 -10.48
C VAL A 582 1.81 -25.91 -11.26
N LEU A 583 2.29 -25.39 -12.39
CA LEU A 583 3.18 -26.13 -13.29
C LEU A 583 4.52 -26.52 -12.66
N PRO A 584 5.18 -25.66 -11.86
CA PRO A 584 6.41 -26.02 -11.14
C PRO A 584 6.27 -27.23 -10.20
N ALA A 585 5.11 -27.35 -9.54
CA ALA A 585 4.80 -28.44 -8.60
C ALA A 585 4.23 -29.70 -9.28
N SER A 586 3.65 -29.56 -10.47
CA SER A 586 2.92 -30.60 -11.19
C SER A 586 3.03 -30.40 -12.71
N PRO A 587 4.20 -30.66 -13.31
CA PRO A 587 4.47 -30.41 -14.72
C PRO A 587 3.55 -31.19 -15.68
N ASP A 588 3.16 -30.57 -16.79
CA ASP A 588 2.43 -31.25 -17.86
C ASP A 588 3.36 -32.18 -18.66
N LYS A 589 3.11 -33.48 -18.54
CA LYS A 589 3.86 -34.54 -19.24
C LYS A 589 3.81 -34.41 -20.77
N LYS A 590 2.84 -33.68 -21.33
CA LYS A 590 2.68 -33.52 -22.79
C LYS A 590 3.55 -32.43 -23.39
N LYS A 591 4.09 -31.50 -22.61
CA LYS A 591 4.82 -30.33 -23.12
C LYS A 591 6.34 -30.50 -23.27
N GLY A 592 6.89 -31.70 -23.02
CA GLY A 592 8.28 -32.06 -23.36
C GLY A 592 9.40 -31.34 -22.60
N ASP A 593 9.11 -30.21 -21.97
CA ASP A 593 10.09 -29.30 -21.36
C ASP A 593 9.62 -28.77 -20.00
N ALA A 594 9.01 -29.65 -19.20
CA ALA A 594 8.29 -29.23 -18.01
C ALA A 594 9.20 -29.28 -16.76
N THR A 595 9.67 -28.10 -16.34
CA THR A 595 10.49 -27.89 -15.14
C THR A 595 9.78 -28.42 -13.89
N TYR A 596 10.34 -29.46 -13.26
CA TYR A 596 9.78 -30.05 -12.04
C TYR A 596 10.60 -29.65 -10.81
N LEU A 597 10.12 -28.64 -10.09
CA LEU A 597 10.92 -27.91 -9.09
C LEU A 597 10.80 -28.47 -7.65
N GLU A 598 9.99 -29.49 -7.44
CA GLU A 598 9.86 -30.16 -6.15
C GLU A 598 11.17 -30.80 -5.66
N ASN A 599 11.34 -30.92 -4.34
CA ASN A 599 12.47 -31.64 -3.74
C ASN A 599 12.35 -33.17 -3.90
N GLN A 600 13.45 -33.91 -3.68
CA GLN A 600 13.48 -35.36 -3.86
C GLN A 600 12.53 -36.14 -2.94
N VAL A 601 12.21 -35.62 -1.75
CA VAL A 601 11.24 -36.23 -0.82
C VAL A 601 9.85 -36.21 -1.45
N LYS A 602 9.34 -35.03 -1.85
CA LYS A 602 8.03 -34.88 -2.51
C LYS A 602 7.98 -35.64 -3.84
N LYS A 603 9.05 -35.59 -4.64
CA LYS A 603 9.19 -36.36 -5.89
C LYS A 603 9.01 -37.86 -5.65
N THR A 604 9.60 -38.38 -4.58
CA THR A 604 9.53 -39.80 -4.21
C THR A 604 8.13 -40.21 -3.76
N MET A 605 7.47 -39.40 -2.92
CA MET A 605 6.11 -39.69 -2.45
C MET A 605 5.07 -39.59 -3.60
N LYS A 606 5.20 -38.60 -4.50
CA LYS A 606 4.31 -38.42 -5.68
C LYS A 606 4.37 -39.58 -6.69
N LYS A 607 5.32 -40.52 -6.56
CA LYS A 607 5.36 -41.76 -7.38
C LYS A 607 4.21 -42.71 -7.05
N VAL A 608 3.72 -42.75 -5.81
CA VAL A 608 2.67 -43.71 -5.39
C VAL A 608 1.32 -43.06 -5.13
N TRP A 609 1.29 -41.75 -4.89
CA TRP A 609 0.09 -40.95 -4.68
C TRP A 609 -0.35 -40.24 -5.97
N LYS A 610 -1.66 -40.03 -6.13
CA LYS A 610 -2.25 -39.23 -7.22
C LYS A 610 -3.44 -38.43 -6.70
N SER A 611 -3.72 -37.30 -7.33
CA SER A 611 -4.98 -36.59 -7.08
C SER A 611 -6.16 -37.39 -7.66
N PRO A 612 -7.34 -37.36 -7.04
CA PRO A 612 -8.57 -37.92 -7.59
C PRO A 612 -8.89 -37.33 -8.96
N GLU A 613 -9.57 -38.09 -9.82
CA GLU A 613 -10.04 -37.57 -11.11
C GLU A 613 -11.17 -36.56 -10.90
N LYS A 614 -11.23 -35.51 -11.72
CA LYS A 614 -12.24 -34.44 -11.61
C LYS A 614 -13.68 -34.99 -11.56
N TYR A 615 -13.99 -36.01 -12.37
CA TYR A 615 -15.32 -36.63 -12.43
C TYR A 615 -15.71 -37.38 -11.13
N HIS A 616 -14.73 -37.90 -10.40
CA HIS A 616 -14.96 -38.66 -9.17
C HIS A 616 -14.88 -37.79 -7.91
N TYR A 617 -14.48 -36.53 -8.03
CA TYR A 617 -14.29 -35.63 -6.90
C TYR A 617 -15.40 -34.59 -6.83
N ARG A 618 -15.91 -34.34 -5.62
CA ARG A 618 -16.91 -33.29 -5.35
C ARG A 618 -16.49 -32.48 -4.13
N GLU A 619 -16.37 -31.18 -4.32
CA GLU A 619 -16.13 -30.21 -3.24
C GLU A 619 -17.38 -30.11 -2.36
N ARG A 620 -17.25 -30.51 -1.08
CA ARG A 620 -18.33 -30.58 -0.08
C ARG A 620 -18.33 -29.39 0.87
N TYR A 621 -17.16 -28.86 1.21
CA TYR A 621 -17.02 -27.73 2.14
C TYR A 621 -16.79 -26.46 1.31
N ARG A 622 -17.82 -25.62 1.21
CA ARG A 622 -17.78 -24.38 0.42
C ARG A 622 -17.93 -23.14 1.28
N SER A 623 -18.15 -23.34 2.57
CA SER A 623 -18.34 -22.28 3.56
C SER A 623 -18.02 -22.79 4.96
N ALA A 624 -17.72 -21.88 5.87
CA ALA A 624 -17.53 -22.20 7.29
C ALA A 624 -18.74 -22.95 7.92
N LYS A 625 -19.95 -22.78 7.38
CA LYS A 625 -21.17 -23.46 7.88
C LYS A 625 -21.17 -24.96 7.56
N ASP A 626 -20.46 -25.40 6.52
CA ASP A 626 -20.45 -26.80 6.11
C ASP A 626 -19.69 -27.69 7.10
N TYR A 627 -18.72 -27.13 7.83
CA TYR A 627 -18.00 -27.80 8.93
C TYR A 627 -18.89 -28.13 10.14
N LYS A 628 -20.05 -27.49 10.28
CA LYS A 628 -21.01 -27.73 11.38
C LYS A 628 -22.01 -28.83 11.08
N LYS A 629 -22.13 -29.27 9.82
CA LYS A 629 -23.15 -30.24 9.37
C LYS A 629 -22.77 -31.70 9.59
N GLU A 630 -21.51 -31.99 9.91
CA GLU A 630 -20.99 -33.36 10.07
C GLU A 630 -20.59 -33.73 11.51
N LYS A 631 -20.88 -32.86 12.50
CA LYS A 631 -20.74 -33.18 13.93
C LYS A 631 -21.99 -33.84 14.50
#